data_AF-A0A539E1T1-F1
#
_entry.id   AF-A0A539E1T1-F1
#
_cell.length_a   1.000
_cell.length_b   1.000
_cell.length_c   1.000
_cell.angle_alpha   90.00
_cell.angle_beta   90.00
_cell.angle_gamma   90.00
#
_symmetry.space_group_name_H-M   'P 1'
#
loop_
_entity.id
_entity.type
_entity.pdbx_description
1 polymer ?
#
loop_
_entity_poly.entity_id
_entity_poly.type
_entity_poly.pdbx_seq_one_letter_code
_entity_poly.pdbx_strand_id
1 'polypeptide(L)'
;MFYADLSLNLYNRDPATIGNSTEFVKGIQDHYSAFKKVPGTTMQTGFGHLNGYSAIYYTYMWSQVIAKDLFSKFDEKHLLDPKMATAYRKAVLDAGGTKP
;
A
#
# COMPACT_ATOMS: atom_id res chain seq x y z
N MET A 1 -7.48 0.71 -3.65
CA MET A 1 -7.03 -0.03 -4.85
C MET A 1 -6.39 0.85 -5.90
N PHE A 2 -6.98 1.98 -6.31
CA PHE A 2 -6.42 2.91 -7.31
C PHE A 2 -4.89 3.14 -7.24
N TYR A 3 -4.37 3.64 -6.10
CA TYR A 3 -2.93 3.92 -5.97
C TYR A 3 -2.04 2.68 -6.03
N ALA A 4 -2.51 1.55 -5.50
CA ALA A 4 -1.79 0.29 -5.52
C ALA A 4 -1.68 -0.24 -6.96
N ASP A 5 -2.78 -0.18 -7.70
CA ASP A 5 -2.84 -0.58 -9.11
C ASP A 5 -1.96 0.34 -9.97
N LEU A 6 -2.07 1.66 -9.81
CA LEU A 6 -1.21 2.63 -10.48
C LEU A 6 0.27 2.36 -10.21
N SER A 7 0.64 2.25 -8.93
CA SER A 7 2.03 2.00 -8.50
C SER A 7 2.59 0.74 -9.13
N LEU A 8 1.87 -0.38 -9.12
CA LEU A 8 2.37 -1.63 -9.71
C LEU A 8 2.41 -1.57 -11.25
N ASN A 9 1.37 -1.03 -11.86
CA ASN A 9 1.18 -1.10 -13.30
C ASN A 9 2.07 -0.14 -14.10
N LEU A 10 2.72 0.82 -13.45
CA LEU A 10 3.79 1.60 -14.07
C LEU A 10 5.12 0.83 -14.20
N TYR A 11 5.33 -0.26 -13.44
CA TYR A 11 6.61 -0.99 -13.39
C TYR A 11 6.54 -2.45 -13.84
N ASN A 12 5.34 -2.99 -14.09
CA ASN A 12 5.15 -4.41 -14.45
C ASN A 12 4.93 -4.64 -15.95
N ARG A 13 5.22 -3.65 -16.79
CA ARG A 13 4.99 -3.67 -18.24
C ARG A 13 6.03 -2.82 -18.96
N ASP A 14 6.12 -2.98 -20.27
CA ASP A 14 6.98 -2.14 -21.10
C ASP A 14 6.48 -0.67 -21.08
N PRO A 15 7.31 0.29 -20.65
CA PRO A 15 6.92 1.70 -20.58
C PRO A 15 6.52 2.30 -21.93
N ALA A 16 7.02 1.75 -23.05
CA ALA A 16 6.60 2.19 -24.40
C ALA A 16 5.10 1.96 -24.64
N THR A 17 4.47 1.03 -23.91
CA THR A 17 3.04 0.70 -24.04
C THR A 17 2.11 1.63 -23.24
N ILE A 18 2.64 2.43 -22.31
CA ILE A 18 1.83 3.33 -21.46
C ILE A 18 1.36 4.56 -22.25
N GLY A 19 2.16 5.02 -23.23
CA GLY A 19 1.86 6.20 -24.04
C GLY A 19 1.65 7.43 -23.16
N ASN A 20 0.45 8.04 -23.24
CA ASN A 20 0.08 9.16 -22.38
C ASN A 20 -0.24 8.68 -20.96
N SER A 21 0.69 8.91 -20.02
CA SER A 21 0.54 8.49 -18.62
C SER A 21 -0.69 9.06 -17.92
N THR A 22 -1.18 10.24 -18.33
CA THR A 22 -2.37 10.87 -17.76
C THR A 22 -3.65 10.12 -18.16
N GLU A 23 -3.74 9.68 -19.42
CA GLU A 23 -4.86 8.85 -19.89
C GLU A 23 -4.80 7.44 -19.30
N PHE A 24 -3.59 6.90 -19.16
CA PHE A 24 -3.38 5.63 -18.46
C PHE A 24 -3.90 5.66 -17.02
N VAL A 25 -3.50 6.67 -16.24
CA VAL A 25 -3.96 6.88 -14.86
C VAL A 25 -5.47 7.11 -14.80
N LYS A 26 -6.02 7.86 -15.76
CA LYS A 26 -7.46 8.06 -15.89
C LYS A 26 -8.20 6.73 -16.04
N GLY A 27 -7.69 5.82 -16.87
CA GLY A 27 -8.28 4.48 -17.05
C GLY A 27 -8.34 3.69 -15.74
N ILE A 28 -7.26 3.70 -14.96
CA ILE A 28 -7.22 3.08 -13.63
C ILE A 28 -8.20 3.78 -12.67
N GLN A 29 -8.27 5.11 -12.71
CA GLN A 29 -9.19 5.89 -11.87
C GLN A 29 -10.64 5.54 -12.19
N ASP A 30 -11.01 5.43 -13.46
CA ASP A 30 -12.36 5.08 -13.88
C ASP A 30 -12.79 3.68 -13.42
N HIS A 31 -11.84 2.76 -13.25
CA HIS A 31 -12.11 1.41 -12.76
C HIS A 31 -12.33 1.35 -11.25
N TYR A 32 -11.56 2.12 -10.46
CA TYR A 32 -11.55 1.98 -9.00
C TYR A 32 -12.15 3.15 -8.20
N SER A 33 -12.34 4.31 -8.82
CA SER A 33 -12.83 5.52 -8.15
C SER A 33 -14.24 5.88 -8.60
N ALA A 34 -15.09 6.24 -7.64
CA ALA A 34 -16.39 6.84 -7.94
C ALA A 34 -16.26 8.26 -8.55
N PHE A 35 -15.10 8.91 -8.35
CA PHE A 35 -14.84 10.25 -8.83
C PHE A 35 -14.05 10.24 -10.13
N LYS A 36 -14.51 11.05 -11.09
CA LYS A 36 -13.82 11.25 -12.36
C LYS A 36 -12.54 12.08 -12.19
N LYS A 37 -11.63 11.89 -13.12
CA LYS A 37 -10.44 12.73 -13.23
C LYS A 37 -10.85 14.19 -13.42
N VAL A 38 -10.21 15.09 -12.67
CA VAL A 38 -10.37 16.53 -12.85
C VAL A 38 -9.63 16.97 -14.14
N PRO A 39 -10.26 17.73 -15.05
CA PRO A 39 -9.59 18.26 -16.23
C PRO A 39 -8.37 19.10 -15.88
N GLY A 40 -7.33 19.07 -16.74
CA GLY A 40 -6.10 19.86 -16.53
C GLY A 40 -5.15 19.33 -15.45
N THR A 41 -5.47 18.25 -14.74
CA THR A 41 -4.58 17.66 -13.72
C THR A 41 -3.80 16.46 -14.23
N THR A 42 -2.64 16.23 -13.60
CA THR A 42 -1.72 15.12 -13.86
C THR A 42 -1.31 14.51 -12.51
N MET A 43 -2.20 13.73 -11.90
CA MET A 43 -2.03 13.30 -10.50
C MET A 43 -0.71 12.54 -10.27
N GLN A 44 -0.33 11.67 -11.21
CA GLN A 44 0.85 10.82 -11.10
C GLN A 44 2.16 11.61 -10.98
N THR A 45 2.26 12.84 -11.52
CA THR A 45 3.47 13.66 -11.38
C THR A 45 3.61 14.27 -9.99
N GLY A 46 2.53 14.31 -9.21
CA GLY A 46 2.55 14.66 -7.79
C GLY A 46 2.62 13.46 -6.85
N PHE A 47 2.61 12.23 -7.40
CA PHE A 47 2.58 11.01 -6.58
C PHE A 47 3.99 10.60 -6.15
N GLY A 48 4.48 11.23 -5.08
CA GLY A 48 5.86 11.08 -4.59
C GLY A 48 6.28 9.64 -4.27
N HIS A 49 5.34 8.75 -3.89
CA HIS A 49 5.64 7.34 -3.61
C HIS A 49 6.17 6.56 -4.80
N LEU A 50 5.98 7.04 -6.03
CA LEU A 50 6.62 6.44 -7.21
C LEU A 50 8.17 6.54 -7.13
N ASN A 51 8.69 7.45 -6.31
CA ASN A 51 10.13 7.59 -6.08
C ASN A 51 10.51 6.88 -4.77
N GLY A 52 11.22 5.76 -4.87
CA GLY A 52 11.70 4.97 -3.72
C GLY A 52 10.74 3.86 -3.28
N TYR A 53 9.44 4.12 -3.24
CA TYR A 53 8.41 3.10 -2.99
C TYR A 53 7.94 2.39 -4.28
N SER A 54 8.12 3.02 -5.45
CA SER A 54 7.99 2.43 -6.78
C SER A 54 6.76 1.53 -6.97
N ALA A 55 6.96 0.22 -7.13
CA ALA A 55 5.94 -0.77 -7.49
C ALA A 55 5.19 -1.38 -6.29
N ILE A 56 5.51 -0.98 -5.06
CA ILE A 56 5.07 -1.69 -3.85
C ILE A 56 4.06 -0.91 -3.00
N TYR A 57 3.34 0.06 -3.56
CA TYR A 57 2.33 0.82 -2.77
C TYR A 57 1.20 -0.08 -2.22
N TYR A 58 0.93 -1.22 -2.84
CA TYR A 58 -0.04 -2.21 -2.33
C TYR A 58 0.32 -2.75 -0.93
N THR A 59 1.60 -2.65 -0.52
CA THR A 59 2.08 -3.13 0.78
C THR A 59 1.45 -2.40 1.98
N TYR A 60 0.93 -1.17 1.80
CA TYR A 60 0.13 -0.51 2.83
C TYR A 60 -1.12 -1.32 3.20
N MET A 61 -1.91 -1.75 2.21
CA MET A 61 -3.08 -2.58 2.47
C MET A 61 -2.69 -3.99 2.91
N TRP A 62 -1.63 -4.56 2.34
CA TRP A 62 -1.14 -5.88 2.73
C TRP A 62 -0.72 -5.92 4.21
N SER A 63 0.09 -4.96 4.64
CA SER A 63 0.51 -4.82 6.05
C SER A 63 -0.67 -4.52 6.97
N GLN A 64 -1.67 -3.78 6.52
CA GLN A 64 -2.87 -3.53 7.32
C GLN A 64 -3.68 -4.82 7.60
N VAL A 65 -3.77 -5.73 6.64
CA VAL A 65 -4.42 -7.05 6.86
C VAL A 65 -3.64 -7.85 7.90
N ILE A 66 -2.31 -7.93 7.77
CA ILE A 66 -1.44 -8.59 8.74
C ILE A 66 -1.60 -7.95 10.13
N ALA A 67 -1.60 -6.62 10.21
CA ALA A 67 -1.75 -5.91 11.48
C ALA A 67 -3.09 -6.22 12.16
N LYS A 68 -4.19 -6.34 11.40
CA LYS A 68 -5.50 -6.75 11.94
C LYS A 68 -5.50 -8.18 12.46
N ASP A 69 -4.85 -9.11 11.75
CA ASP A 69 -4.72 -10.50 12.21
C ASP A 69 -3.87 -10.60 13.48
N LEU A 70 -2.74 -9.90 13.53
CA LEU A 70 -1.91 -9.81 14.74
C LEU A 70 -2.67 -9.17 15.91
N PHE A 71 -3.45 -8.11 15.64
CA PHE A 71 -4.28 -7.45 16.65
C PHE A 71 -5.35 -8.38 17.23
N SER A 72 -5.85 -9.37 16.48
CA SER A 72 -6.84 -10.35 16.98
C SER A 72 -6.36 -11.18 18.18
N LYS A 73 -5.05 -11.17 18.48
CA LYS A 73 -4.47 -11.82 19.66
C LYS A 73 -4.55 -10.98 20.92
N PHE A 74 -4.83 -9.68 20.81
CA PHE A 74 -4.99 -8.79 21.96
C PHE A 74 -6.42 -8.88 22.48
N ASP A 75 -6.58 -8.87 23.80
CA ASP A 75 -7.89 -8.69 24.43
C ASP A 75 -8.31 -7.22 24.32
N GLU A 76 -9.40 -6.95 23.59
CA GLU A 76 -9.92 -5.58 23.41
C GLU A 76 -10.30 -4.90 24.73
N LYS A 77 -10.65 -5.66 25.77
CA LYS A 77 -10.96 -5.11 27.10
C LYS A 77 -9.70 -4.89 27.94
N HIS A 78 -8.57 -5.44 27.52
CA HIS A 78 -7.29 -5.35 28.22
C HIS A 78 -6.11 -5.21 27.25
N LEU A 79 -6.19 -4.23 26.35
CA LEU A 79 -5.23 -4.02 25.25
C LEU A 79 -3.78 -3.83 25.70
N LEU A 80 -3.58 -3.39 26.94
CA LEU A 80 -2.26 -3.08 27.50
C LEU A 80 -1.67 -4.22 28.34
N ASP A 81 -2.16 -5.46 28.17
CA ASP A 81 -1.59 -6.64 28.85
C ASP A 81 -0.07 -6.74 28.59
N PRO A 82 0.79 -6.59 29.61
CA PRO A 82 2.23 -6.67 29.45
C PRO A 82 2.69 -8.04 28.94
N LYS A 83 1.94 -9.11 29.23
CA LYS A 83 2.24 -10.45 28.75
C LYS A 83 2.08 -10.54 27.24
N MET A 84 0.96 -10.07 26.69
CA MET A 84 0.73 -10.07 25.25
C MET A 84 1.66 -9.10 24.52
N ALA A 85 1.90 -7.90 25.08
CA ALA A 85 2.86 -6.96 24.53
C ALA A 85 4.29 -7.55 24.44
N THR A 86 4.72 -8.27 25.48
CA THR A 86 6.03 -8.95 25.50
C THR A 86 6.09 -10.07 24.47
N ALA A 87 5.00 -10.84 24.28
CA ALA A 87 4.94 -11.88 23.27
C ALA A 87 5.03 -11.30 21.84
N TYR A 88 4.29 -10.21 21.55
CA TYR A 88 4.35 -9.51 20.27
C TYR A 88 5.76 -9.00 19.96
N ARG A 89 6.41 -8.34 20.93
CA ARG A 89 7.78 -7.86 20.79
C ARG A 89 8.75 -8.98 20.39
N LYS A 90 8.75 -10.08 21.13
CA LYS A 90 9.66 -11.21 20.90
C LYS A 90 9.42 -11.91 19.57
N ALA A 91 8.16 -12.04 19.17
CA ALA A 91 7.79 -12.78 17.96
C ALA A 91 7.93 -11.94 16.69
N VAL A 92 7.70 -10.62 16.74
CA VAL A 92 7.56 -9.77 15.55
C VAL A 92 8.63 -8.67 15.48
N LEU A 93 8.93 -7.99 16.59
CA LEU A 93 9.75 -6.77 16.56
C LEU A 93 11.24 -7.04 16.74
N ASP A 94 11.62 -7.91 17.68
CA ASP A 94 13.01 -8.09 18.11
C ASP A 94 13.94 -8.58 16.98
N ALA A 95 13.42 -9.30 16.00
CA ALA A 95 14.21 -9.82 14.88
C ALA A 95 14.54 -8.77 13.81
N GLY A 96 13.80 -7.66 13.73
CA GLY A 96 13.90 -6.73 12.61
C GLY A 96 13.83 -7.46 11.26
N GLY A 97 14.76 -7.16 10.35
CA GLY A 97 14.87 -7.83 9.04
C GLY A 97 15.73 -9.11 9.04
N THR A 98 16.11 -9.66 10.20
CA THR A 98 17.02 -10.83 10.27
C THR A 98 16.32 -12.18 10.12
N LYS A 99 14.99 -12.20 10.12
CA LYS A 99 14.15 -13.39 9.90
C LYS A 99 12.99 -13.04 8.95
N PRO A 100 12.55 -14.01 8.13
CA PRO A 100 11.35 -13.85 7.30
C PRO A 100 10.07 -13.79 8.13
#